data_AF-A0A257QAU2-F1
#
_entry.id   AF-A0A257QAU2-F1
#
_cell.length_a   1.000
_cell.length_b   1.000
_cell.length_c   1.000
_cell.angle_alpha   90.00
_cell.angle_beta   90.00
_cell.angle_gamma   90.00
#
_symmetry.space_group_name_H-M   'P 1'
#
loop_
_entity.id
_entity.type
_entity.pdbx_description
1 polymer ?
#
loop_
_entity_poly.entity_id
_entity_poly.type
_entity_poly.pdbx_seq_one_letter_code
_entity_poly.pdbx_strand_id
1 'polypeptide(L)' 'MSREPPADRASNCFSGRIADSGYFGRYSVYRVTLAGGMKLQVAITHSERNGDLFVSGEEVYATCQPESLVVLGA' A
#
# COMPACT_ATOMS: atom_id res chain seq x y z
N MET A 1 4.52 1.92 -2.04
CA MET A 1 4.20 1.98 -0.59
C MET A 1 5.50 2.24 0.16
N SER A 2 5.46 3.07 1.19
CA SER A 2 6.65 3.48 1.96
C SER A 2 6.31 3.63 3.45
N ARG A 3 7.35 3.58 4.31
CA ARG A 3 7.28 3.95 5.74
C ARG A 3 7.25 5.46 5.93
N GLU A 4 7.87 6.18 5.00
CA GLU A 4 7.92 7.62 5.02
C GLU A 4 6.81 8.20 4.15
N PRO A 5 6.20 9.31 4.57
CA PRO A 5 5.22 10.01 3.74
C PRO A 5 5.88 10.55 2.47
N PRO A 6 5.14 10.63 1.34
CA PRO A 6 5.65 11.31 0.16
C PRO A 6 5.86 12.81 0.44
N ALA A 7 6.81 13.42 -0.25
CA ALA A 7 7.11 14.86 -0.14
C ALA A 7 5.91 15.72 -0.56
N ASP A 8 5.19 15.29 -1.60
CA ASP A 8 3.91 15.86 -1.99
C ASP A 8 2.76 14.96 -1.52
N ARG A 9 1.94 15.48 -0.62
CA ARG A 9 0.72 14.81 -0.12
C ARG A 9 -0.55 15.29 -0.82
N ALA A 10 -0.45 16.20 -1.79
CA ALA A 10 -1.59 16.68 -2.56
C ALA A 10 -2.04 15.67 -3.63
N SER A 11 -1.21 14.68 -3.96
CA SER A 11 -1.55 13.57 -4.85
C SER A 11 -1.88 12.29 -4.08
N ASN A 12 -2.65 11.38 -4.70
CA ASN A 12 -3.23 10.16 -4.15
C ASN A 12 -2.32 9.45 -3.13
N CYS A 13 -2.54 9.74 -1.84
CA CYS A 13 -1.77 9.22 -0.73
C CYS A 13 -2.73 8.72 0.35
N PHE A 14 -2.61 7.45 0.68
CA PHE A 14 -3.46 6.76 1.65
C PHE A 14 -2.57 6.27 2.79
N SER A 15 -2.74 6.85 3.98
CA SER A 15 -2.06 6.37 5.19
C SER A 15 -2.92 5.35 5.93
N GLY A 16 -2.27 4.34 6.49
CA GLY A 16 -2.95 3.31 7.27
C GLY A 16 -1.97 2.34 7.92
N ARG A 17 -2.52 1.28 8.52
CA ARG A 17 -1.72 0.24 9.17
C ARG A 17 -1.86 -1.10 8.47
N ILE A 18 -0.76 -1.84 8.35
CA ILE A 18 -0.77 -3.22 7.84
C ILE A 18 -1.60 -4.08 8.79
N ALA A 19 -2.68 -4.66 8.28
CA ALA A 19 -3.46 -5.66 9.00
C ALA A 19 -2.85 -7.05 8.83
N ASP A 20 -2.49 -7.41 7.60
CA ASP A 20 -1.97 -8.73 7.24
C ASP A 20 -1.21 -8.66 5.90
N SER A 21 -0.37 -9.67 5.63
CA SER A 21 0.37 -9.80 4.38
C SER A 21 0.55 -11.25 3.93
N GLY A 22 0.70 -11.44 2.62
CA GLY A 22 1.00 -12.74 2.02
C GLY A 22 2.08 -12.63 0.95
N TYR A 23 3.06 -13.53 0.99
CA TYR A 23 4.11 -13.62 -0.02
C TYR A 23 3.80 -14.72 -1.04
N PHE A 24 3.82 -14.36 -2.31
CA PHE A 24 3.45 -15.21 -3.44
C PHE A 24 4.65 -15.44 -4.38
N GLY A 25 5.85 -15.55 -3.81
CA GLY A 25 7.09 -15.77 -4.56
C GLY A 25 7.63 -14.50 -5.22
N ARG A 26 6.95 -13.97 -6.24
CA ARG A 26 7.44 -12.77 -6.95
C ARG A 26 6.87 -11.46 -6.42
N TYR A 27 5.77 -11.51 -5.68
CA TYR A 27 5.14 -10.33 -5.11
C TYR A 27 4.58 -10.63 -3.73
N SER A 28 4.41 -9.57 -2.95
CA SER A 28 3.66 -9.59 -1.70
C SER A 28 2.36 -8.83 -1.87
N VAL A 29 1.30 -9.31 -1.24
CA VAL A 29 0.04 -8.57 -1.09
C VAL A 29 -0.09 -8.15 0.37
N TYR A 30 -0.33 -6.87 0.59
CA TYR A 30 -0.55 -6.26 1.89
C TYR A 30 -1.99 -5.77 1.98
N ARG A 31 -2.64 -6.03 3.12
CA ARG A 31 -3.94 -5.45 3.48
C ARG A 31 -3.69 -4.33 4.47
N VAL A 32 -4.08 -3.11 4.10
CA VAL A 32 -3.92 -1.90 4.90
C VAL A 32 -5.29 -1.45 5.40
N THR A 33 -5.42 -1.23 6.70
CA THR A 33 -6.60 -0.59 7.29
C THR A 33 -6.38 0.92 7.31
N LEU A 34 -7.23 1.66 6.61
CA LEU A 34 -7.24 3.12 6.58
C LEU A 34 -8.07 3.68 7.73
N ALA A 35 -7.95 5.00 7.97
CA ALA A 35 -8.86 5.71 8.86
C ALA A 35 -10.33 5.51 8.42
N GLY A 36 -11.21 5.24 9.37
CA GLY A 36 -12.63 4.91 9.09
C GLY A 36 -12.89 3.44 8.74
N GLY A 37 -11.89 2.57 8.82
CA GLY A 37 -12.06 1.11 8.71
C GLY A 37 -12.11 0.56 7.28
N MET A 38 -11.96 1.41 6.27
CA MET A 38 -11.77 0.98 4.88
C MET A 38 -10.51 0.14 4.75
N LYS A 39 -10.54 -0.85 3.86
CA LYS A 39 -9.40 -1.74 3.59
C LYS A 39 -8.86 -1.47 2.19
N LEU A 40 -7.56 -1.21 2.12
CA LEU A 40 -6.81 -1.09 0.88
C LEU A 40 -5.95 -2.35 0.68
N GLN A 41 -5.97 -2.92 -0.52
CA GLN A 41 -5.08 -4.01 -0.89
C GLN A 41 -3.98 -3.48 -1.80
N VAL A 42 -2.72 -3.75 -1.45
CA VAL A 42 -1.54 -3.27 -2.19
C VAL A 42 -0.68 -4.47 -2.59
N ALA A 43 -0.43 -4.64 -3.88
CA ALA A 43 0.50 -5.65 -4.39
C ALA A 43 1.85 -4.99 -4.73
N ILE A 44 2.94 -5.55 -4.20
CA ILE A 44 4.31 -5.09 -4.46
C ILE A 44 5.08 -6.21 -5.11
N THR A 45 5.56 -5.98 -6.34
CA THR A 45 6.44 -6.92 -7.04
C THR A 45 7.87 -6.71 -6.57
N HIS A 46 8.53 -7.78 -6.17
CA HIS A 46 9.91 -7.76 -5.70
C HIS A 46 10.85 -8.14 -6.85
N SER A 47 11.90 -7.35 -7.03
CA SER A 47 13.01 -7.69 -7.93
C SER A 47 13.95 -8.72 -7.29
N GLU A 48 14.01 -8.74 -5.96
CA GLU A 48 14.91 -9.59 -5.17
C GLU A 48 14.14 -10.27 -4.03
N ARG A 49 14.56 -11.49 -3.66
CA ARG A 49 13.84 -12.32 -2.66
C ARG A 49 13.95 -11.79 -1.22
N ASN A 50 15.04 -11.10 -0.87
CA ASN A 50 15.34 -10.66 0.50
C ASN A 50 15.15 -9.14 0.68
N GLY A 51 14.11 -8.58 0.07
CA GLY A 51 13.72 -7.19 0.31
C GLY A 51 13.18 -6.99 1.73
N ASP A 52 13.30 -5.76 2.23
CA ASP A 52 12.79 -5.36 3.53
C ASP A 52 11.25 -5.35 3.50
N LEU A 53 10.61 -6.36 4.09
CA LEU A 53 9.16 -6.54 4.06
C LEU A 53 8.47 -5.69 5.14
N PHE A 54 7.23 -5.28 4.87
CA PHE A 54 6.37 -4.65 5.87
C PHE A 54 5.76 -5.71 6.80
N VAL A 55 5.60 -5.35 8.07
CA VAL A 55 5.05 -6.23 9.12
C VAL A 55 3.68 -5.76 9.61
N SER A 56 2.91 -6.67 10.22
CA SER A 56 1.59 -6.32 10.78
C SER A 56 1.72 -5.23 11.86
N GLY A 57 0.76 -4.31 11.89
CA GLY A 57 0.72 -3.16 12.80
C GLY A 57 1.51 -1.94 12.33
N GLU A 58 2.39 -2.10 11.35
CA GLU A 58 3.24 -1.04 10.82
C GLU A 58 2.42 0.04 10.10
N GLU A 59 2.77 1.31 10.34
CA GLU A 59 2.19 2.45 9.62
C GLU A 59 2.88 2.64 8.27
N VAL A 60 2.08 2.79 7.22
CA VAL A 60 2.54 2.89 5.84
C VAL A 60 1.76 3.92 5.05
N TYR A 61 2.39 4.42 4.00
CA TYR A 61 1.82 5.34 3.02
C TYR A 61 1.77 4.66 1.65
N ALA A 62 0.55 4.40 1.17
CA ALA A 62 0.30 3.88 -0.17
C ALA A 62 0.00 5.04 -1.13
N THR A 63 0.63 5.02 -2.30
CA THR A 63 0.46 6.04 -3.33
C THR A 63 0.17 5.40 -4.69
N CYS A 64 -0.53 6.12 -5.55
CA CYS A 64 -0.71 5.76 -6.95
C CYS A 64 -0.65 7.00 -7.84
N GLN A 65 -0.28 6.83 -9.11
CA GLN A 65 -0.30 7.95 -10.05
C GLN A 65 -1.75 8.35 -10.35
N PRO A 66 -2.05 9.65 -10.59
CA PRO A 66 -3.38 10.12 -10.93
C PRO A 66 -4.05 9.34 -12.08
N GLU A 67 -3.28 9.01 -13.11
CA GLU A 67 -3.72 8.26 -14.29
C GLU A 67 -3.99 6.76 -14.04
N SER A 68 -3.63 6.24 -12.85
CA SER A 68 -3.87 4.83 -12.49
C SER A 68 -5.26 4.58 -11.88
N LEU A 69 -6.05 5.63 -11.64
CA LEU A 69 -7.39 5.52 -11.08
C LEU A 69 -8.45 5.46 -12.16
N VAL A 70 -9.42 4.57 -11.97
CA VAL A 70 -10.65 4.52 -12.76
C VAL A 70 -11.81 4.83 -11.84
N VAL A 71 -12.61 5.85 -12.20
CA VAL A 71 -13.82 6.21 -11.48
C VAL A 71 -15.01 5.65 -12.24
N LEU A 72 -15.78 4.78 -11.58
CA LEU A 72 -17.04 4.28 -12.11
C LEU A 72 -18.16 5.23 -11.66
N GLY A 73 -18.93 5.74 -12.62
CA GLY A 73 -20.10 6.56 -12.34
C GLY A 73 -21.22 5.74 -11.69
N ALA A 74 -22.05 6.43 -10.90
CA ALA A 74 -23.27 5.88 -10.32
C ALA A 74 -24.45 5.99 -11.30
#